data_AF-A0A2X4THA5-F1
#
_entry.id   AF-A0A2X4THA5-F1
#
_cell.length_a   1.000
_cell.length_b   1.000
_cell.length_c   1.000
_cell.angle_alpha   90.00
_cell.angle_beta   90.00
_cell.angle_gamma   90.00
#
_symmetry.space_group_name_H-M   'P 1'
#
loop_
_entity.id
_entity.type
_entity.pdbx_description
1 polymer ?
#
loop_
_entity_poly.entity_id
_entity_poly.type
_entity_poly.pdbx_seq_one_letter_code
_entity_poly.pdbx_strand_id
1 'polypeptide(L)'
;MIIKRKNVLDADPIPVDKALQLIDLLDEHQIHGLMYVDDAMLYERPTGHVVRTSRWAQTLPPEQRPTFTQVSSLAQAARGVNAVWEVCAYR
;
A
#
# COMPACT_ATOMS: atom_id res chain seq x y z
N MET A 1 -9.71 -36.20 -13.92
CA MET A 1 -9.69 -34.73 -13.78
C MET A 1 -9.48 -34.41 -12.30
N ILE A 2 -8.25 -34.11 -11.89
CA ILE A 2 -7.95 -33.69 -10.52
C ILE A 2 -7.36 -32.28 -10.62
N ILE A 3 -8.02 -31.37 -9.93
CA ILE A 3 -7.85 -29.92 -9.98
C ILE A 3 -6.46 -29.57 -9.44
N LYS A 4 -5.60 -29.01 -10.29
CA LYS A 4 -4.27 -28.52 -9.93
C LYS A 4 -4.44 -27.33 -8.99
N ARG A 5 -4.19 -27.51 -7.68
CA ARG A 5 -4.02 -26.40 -6.73
C ARG A 5 -2.86 -25.55 -7.24
N LYS A 6 -3.17 -24.36 -7.75
CA LYS A 6 -2.16 -23.41 -8.22
C LYS A 6 -1.44 -22.90 -6.97
N ASN A 7 -0.18 -23.30 -6.85
CA ASN A 7 0.75 -22.86 -5.82
C ASN A 7 0.66 -21.35 -5.65
N VAL A 8 0.75 -20.91 -4.40
CA VAL A 8 0.96 -19.52 -3.99
C VAL A 8 1.95 -18.89 -4.98
N LEU A 9 1.54 -17.81 -5.61
CA LEU A 9 2.43 -16.98 -6.39
C LEU A 9 3.41 -16.40 -5.37
N ASP A 10 4.62 -16.95 -5.29
CA ASP A 10 5.75 -16.30 -4.62
C ASP A 10 5.96 -14.97 -5.34
N ALA A 11 5.30 -13.94 -4.83
CA ALA A 11 5.51 -12.57 -5.25
C ALA A 11 6.60 -12.03 -4.33
N ASP A 12 7.74 -11.65 -4.90
CA ASP A 12 8.78 -11.00 -4.14
C ASP A 12 8.29 -9.59 -3.75
N PRO A 13 8.38 -9.20 -2.47
CA PRO A 13 8.08 -7.83 -2.08
C PRO A 13 9.05 -6.87 -2.77
N ILE A 14 8.57 -5.66 -3.05
CA ILE A 14 9.39 -4.57 -3.59
C ILE A 14 10.53 -4.31 -2.59
N PRO A 15 11.80 -4.38 -3.03
CA PRO A 15 12.92 -4.03 -2.16
C PRO A 15 12.76 -2.60 -1.63
N VAL A 16 13.03 -2.39 -0.35
CA VAL A 16 12.85 -1.10 0.32
C VAL A 16 13.55 0.03 -0.44
N ASP A 17 14.78 -0.19 -0.92
CA ASP A 17 15.52 0.82 -1.69
C ASP A 17 14.82 1.23 -2.98
N LYS A 18 14.10 0.32 -3.63
CA LYS A 18 13.30 0.62 -4.82
C LYS A 18 12.02 1.37 -4.47
N ALA A 19 11.36 0.98 -3.38
CA ALA A 19 10.19 1.69 -2.88
C ALA A 19 10.56 3.14 -2.52
N LEU A 20 11.70 3.36 -1.87
CA LEU A 20 12.21 4.69 -1.54
C LEU A 20 12.49 5.53 -2.78
N GLN A 21 13.19 4.98 -3.79
CA GLN A 21 13.43 5.69 -5.05
C GLN A 21 12.13 6.10 -5.75
N LEU A 22 11.11 5.23 -5.72
CA LEU A 22 9.81 5.55 -6.29
C LEU A 22 9.10 6.65 -5.48
N ILE A 23 9.13 6.58 -4.14
CA ILE A 23 8.55 7.61 -3.28
C ILE A 23 9.23 8.97 -3.52
N ASP A 24 10.56 9.00 -3.62
CA ASP A 24 11.32 10.22 -3.91
C ASP A 24 10.91 10.81 -5.27
N LEU A 25 10.79 9.98 -6.31
CA LEU A 25 10.32 10.42 -7.64
C LEU A 25 8.89 10.97 -7.61
N LEU A 26 8.01 10.37 -6.81
CA LEU A 26 6.64 10.85 -6.65
C LEU A 26 6.61 12.21 -5.96
N ASP A 27 7.43 12.40 -4.92
CA ASP A 27 7.54 13.68 -4.20
C ASP A 27 8.09 14.80 -5.09
N GLU A 28 9.10 14.52 -5.91
CA GLU A 28 9.65 15.47 -6.91
C GLU A 28 8.57 16.01 -7.85
N HIS A 29 7.62 15.15 -8.24
CA HIS A 29 6.50 15.53 -9.10
C HIS A 29 5.25 16.00 -8.34
N GLN A 30 5.33 16.13 -7.01
CA GLN A 30 4.21 16.47 -6.12
C GLN A 30 3.02 15.52 -6.31
N ILE A 31 3.31 14.25 -6.59
CA ILE A 31 2.34 13.16 -6.72
C ILE A 31 2.24 12.45 -5.37
N HIS A 32 1.01 12.19 -4.93
CA HIS A 32 0.77 11.55 -3.65
C HIS A 32 0.74 10.03 -3.80
N GLY A 33 1.34 9.33 -2.83
CA GLY A 33 1.43 7.88 -2.82
C GLY A 33 0.40 7.22 -1.89
N LEU A 34 -0.04 6.02 -2.27
CA LEU A 34 -0.62 5.02 -1.38
C LEU A 34 0.31 3.81 -1.42
N MET A 35 0.76 3.33 -0.26
CA MET A 35 1.66 2.18 -0.18
C MET A 35 0.98 1.03 0.55
N TYR A 36 0.96 -0.15 -0.05
CA TYR A 36 0.52 -1.37 0.62
C TYR A 36 1.75 -2.05 1.24
N VAL A 37 1.75 -2.16 2.57
CA VAL A 37 2.82 -2.77 3.36
C VAL A 37 2.23 -3.77 4.31
N ASP A 38 2.88 -4.91 4.48
CA ASP A 38 2.40 -5.99 5.35
C ASP A 38 0.88 -6.26 5.11
N ASP A 39 0.02 -5.90 6.06
CA ASP A 39 -1.46 -6.00 5.97
C ASP A 39 -2.19 -4.64 6.04
N ALA A 40 -1.49 -3.55 5.72
CA ALA A 40 -1.98 -2.18 5.84
C ALA A 40 -1.71 -1.32 4.60
N MET A 41 -2.70 -0.49 4.26
CA MET A 41 -2.53 0.61 3.31
C MET A 41 -2.10 1.89 4.05
N LEU A 42 -0.89 2.34 3.77
CA LEU A 42 -0.31 3.57 4.30
C LEU A 42 -0.48 4.74 3.32
N TYR A 43 -0.84 5.90 3.85
CA TYR A 43 -0.96 7.14 3.07
C TYR A 43 -0.51 8.35 3.88
N GLU A 44 0.06 9.36 3.22
CA GLU A 44 0.43 10.63 3.88
C GLU A 44 -0.74 11.62 3.90
N ARG A 45 -1.40 11.80 2.75
CA ARG A 45 -2.46 12.79 2.57
C ARG A 45 -3.82 12.12 2.36
N PRO A 46 -4.85 12.51 3.14
CA PRO A 46 -6.20 11.97 3.00
C PRO A 46 -6.88 12.59 1.77
N THR A 47 -6.52 12.14 0.57
CA THR A 47 -7.17 12.58 -0.66
C THR A 47 -8.55 11.97 -0.80
N GLY A 48 -9.39 12.58 -1.66
CA GLY A 48 -10.79 12.18 -1.82
C GLY A 48 -10.98 10.70 -2.16
N HIS A 49 -10.06 10.10 -2.92
CA HIS A 49 -10.08 8.67 -3.24
C HIS A 49 -9.74 7.81 -2.01
N VAL A 50 -8.69 8.13 -1.25
CA VAL A 50 -8.31 7.40 -0.03
C VAL A 50 -9.44 7.43 0.99
N VAL A 51 -10.05 8.60 1.20
CA VAL A 51 -11.18 8.75 2.14
C VAL A 51 -12.40 7.95 1.69
N ARG A 52 -12.74 7.97 0.39
CA ARG A 52 -13.84 7.15 -0.16
C ARG A 52 -13.59 5.66 0.02
N THR A 53 -12.38 5.19 -0.30
CA THR A 53 -12.02 3.76 -0.16
C THR A 53 -11.99 3.34 1.30
N SER A 54 -11.48 4.19 2.20
CA SER A 54 -11.53 3.93 3.65
C SER A 54 -12.99 3.86 4.17
N ARG A 55 -13.88 4.72 3.69
CA ARG A 55 -15.31 4.65 4.03
C ARG A 55 -15.98 3.39 3.48
N TRP A 56 -15.65 2.97 2.27
CA TRP A 56 -16.10 1.69 1.73
C TRP A 56 -15.58 0.50 2.54
N ALA A 57 -14.32 0.52 2.99
CA ALA A 57 -13.80 -0.54 3.84
C ALA A 57 -14.59 -0.67 5.16
N GLN A 58 -15.18 0.42 5.66
CA GLN A 58 -16.05 0.37 6.82
C GLN A 58 -17.38 -0.35 6.56
N THR A 59 -17.83 -0.50 5.31
CA THR A 59 -19.05 -1.25 4.97
C THR A 59 -18.83 -2.76 4.90
N LEU A 60 -17.57 -3.21 4.94
CA LEU A 60 -17.21 -4.63 4.91
C LEU A 60 -17.27 -5.26 6.32
N PRO A 61 -17.48 -6.59 6.41
CA PRO A 61 -17.28 -7.35 7.63
C PRO A 61 -15.87 -7.12 8.21
N PRO A 62 -15.68 -7.14 9.54
CA PRO A 62 -14.40 -6.86 10.17
C PRO A 62 -13.24 -7.72 9.65
N GLU A 63 -13.51 -8.98 9.34
CA GLU A 63 -12.55 -9.95 8.81
C GLU A 63 -12.07 -9.66 7.37
N GLN A 64 -12.79 -8.81 6.64
CA GLN A 64 -12.47 -8.40 5.26
C GLN A 64 -12.08 -6.94 5.16
N ARG A 65 -11.99 -6.22 6.29
CA ARG A 65 -11.75 -4.78 6.30
C ARG A 65 -10.26 -4.52 6.12
N PRO A 66 -9.82 -3.92 4.99
CA PRO A 66 -8.44 -3.48 4.85
C PRO A 66 -8.14 -2.35 5.84
N THR A 67 -6.95 -2.41 6.44
CA THR A 67 -6.48 -1.40 7.40
C THR A 67 -5.91 -0.20 6.63
N PHE A 68 -6.40 0.99 6.94
CA PHE A 68 -5.90 2.25 6.38
C PHE A 68 -5.25 3.07 7.50
N THR A 69 -3.96 3.35 7.37
CA THR A 69 -3.20 4.09 8.38
C THR A 69 -2.58 5.34 7.75
N GLN A 70 -2.91 6.50 8.32
CA GLN A 70 -2.25 7.74 7.91
C GLN A 70 -0.87 7.83 8.58
N VAL A 71 0.16 8.17 7.82
CA VAL A 71 1.53 8.35 8.30
C VAL A 71 2.02 9.77 8.01
N SER A 72 3.01 10.23 8.78
CA SER A 72 3.67 11.51 8.54
C SER A 72 4.62 11.48 7.34
N SER A 73 5.22 10.32 7.06
CA SER A 73 6.06 10.11 5.89
C SER A 73 6.01 8.66 5.39
N LEU A 74 5.71 8.45 4.11
CA LEU A 74 5.75 7.14 3.45
C LEU A 74 7.18 6.62 3.36
N ALA A 75 8.15 7.49 3.07
CA ALA A 75 9.56 7.12 3.02
C ALA A 75 10.08 6.66 4.39
N GLN A 76 9.64 7.29 5.48
CA GLN A 76 10.00 6.83 6.82
C GLN A 76 9.33 5.49 7.14
N ALA A 77 8.04 5.35 6.82
CA ALA A 77 7.30 4.12 7.06
C ALA A 77 7.86 2.92 6.27
N ALA A 78 8.25 3.12 5.01
CA ALA A 78 8.83 2.08 4.15
C ALA A 78 10.10 1.44 4.73
N ARG A 79 10.86 2.18 5.57
CA ARG A 79 12.07 1.66 6.24
C ARG A 79 11.78 0.79 7.45
N GLY A 80 10.58 0.87 8.02
CA GLY A 80 10.19 0.19 9.26
C GLY A 80 9.27 -1.01 9.08
N VAL A 81 8.86 -1.32 7.85
CA VAL A 81 7.93 -2.41 7.52
C VAL A 81 8.69 -3.65 7.05
N ASN A 82 8.08 -4.83 7.18
CA ASN A 82 8.73 -6.08 6.78
C ASN A 82 8.71 -6.27 5.27
N ALA A 83 7.59 -5.90 4.63
CA ALA A 83 7.41 -6.03 3.19
C ALA A 83 6.64 -4.84 2.61
N VAL A 84 7.17 -4.27 1.52
CA VAL A 84 6.44 -3.36 0.64
C VAL A 84 5.92 -4.16 -0.54
N TRP A 85 4.62 -4.13 -0.78
CA TRP A 85 3.99 -4.97 -1.80
C TRP A 85 3.58 -4.16 -3.03
N GLU A 86 3.06 -2.95 -2.84
CA GLU A 86 2.59 -2.08 -3.92
C GLU A 86 2.76 -0.60 -3.55
N VAL A 87 3.05 0.23 -4.55
CA VAL A 87 3.01 1.69 -4.44
C VAL A 87 2.14 2.23 -5.57
N CYS A 88 0.99 2.81 -5.23
CA CYS A 88 0.12 3.49 -6.17
C CYS A 88 0.37 5.00 -6.14
N ALA A 89 0.39 5.62 -7.32
CA ALA A 89 0.54 7.05 -7.48
C ALA A 89 -0.81 7.69 -7.84
N TYR A 90 -1.18 8.79 -7.17
CA TYR A 90 -2.35 9.59 -7.52
C TYR A 90 -2.07 11.09 -7.40
N ARG A 91 -2.72 11.88 -8.27
CA ARG A 91 -2.73 13.34 -8.19
C ARG A 91 -3.88 13.83 -7.32
#